data_AF-A0A350QZM6-F1
#
_entry.id   AF-A0A350QZM6-F1
#
_cell.length_a   1.000
_cell.length_b   1.000
_cell.length_c   1.000
_cell.angle_alpha   90.00
_cell.angle_beta   90.00
_cell.angle_gamma   90.00
#
_symmetry.space_group_name_H-M   'P 1'
#
loop_
_entity.id
_entity.type
_entity.pdbx_description
1 polymer ?
#
loop_
_entity_poly.entity_id
_entity_poly.type
_entity_poly.pdbx_seq_one_letter_code
_entity_poly.pdbx_strand_id
1 'polypeptide(L)'
;MGRLDEMTAVLAKYDLDGRQADLFFSLSAQAQEKLLGESPEVTARVLRMDGLSKANAYTFFTYSDDTRAKILALTDEAAVQALEQGLAESLLTRTLTESNLQGSAPDRLPGNSAPETADKKLLGLVAKLKESGNAFILEELEASSSGAALTDDQIAIAEVADVLASDYSLTGAAGTGPTELKSSQVIGNPFYKEISALYRKLETDQLVAGETTFVGGANLVVPANAQALSPYLSGAGGKTVVLSASGTLVMEGDLSWGDQAADKARLVVMSAGEAKFSPGMTLSSATSDLVLSSRSDLSLDAVKLLVSQEATVQGMRDVSLQNVDFGANAKATVRAARNLNVDGMTFSRPPASVLMEATTLRLSNVNFPATSTIRLNSLKGPIDGKYPNFGTAIPAAQQVGRVNFIQNVSSGGNPINTRHAFDHFGGNLKIGRTGQP
;
A
#
# COMPACT_ATOMS: atom_id res chain seq x y z
N MET A 1 41.52 3.16 -73.74
CA MET A 1 41.00 1.97 -73.00
C MET A 1 42.00 1.64 -71.91
N GLY A 2 41.82 2.13 -70.67
CA GLY A 2 42.85 1.93 -69.63
C GLY A 2 42.48 2.32 -68.19
N ARG A 3 41.32 2.93 -67.91
CA ARG A 3 40.83 3.18 -66.54
C ARG A 3 39.85 2.13 -66.02
N LEU A 4 39.10 1.48 -66.91
CA LEU A 4 38.13 0.44 -66.52
C LEU A 4 38.83 -0.85 -66.03
N ASP A 5 39.98 -1.24 -66.60
CA ASP A 5 40.68 -2.47 -66.22
C ASP A 5 41.28 -2.43 -64.80
N GLU A 6 41.83 -1.29 -64.37
CA GLU A 6 42.40 -1.14 -63.02
C GLU A 6 41.30 -1.10 -61.94
N MET A 7 40.21 -0.37 -62.17
CA MET A 7 39.08 -0.32 -61.22
C MET A 7 38.36 -1.67 -61.09
N THR A 8 38.24 -2.43 -62.18
CA THR A 8 37.62 -3.77 -62.16
C THR A 8 38.45 -4.75 -61.32
N ALA A 9 39.78 -4.64 -61.34
CA ALA A 9 40.68 -5.44 -60.50
C ALA A 9 40.62 -5.07 -59.00
N VAL A 10 40.33 -3.80 -58.68
CA VAL A 10 40.13 -3.35 -57.28
C VAL A 10 38.79 -3.86 -56.74
N LEU A 11 37.73 -3.84 -57.56
CA LEU A 11 36.39 -4.30 -57.19
C LEU A 11 36.31 -5.81 -56.97
N ALA A 12 37.14 -6.60 -57.67
CA ALA A 12 37.23 -8.04 -57.50
C ALA A 12 37.60 -8.50 -56.07
N LYS A 13 38.13 -7.60 -55.24
CA LYS A 13 38.46 -7.87 -53.83
C LYS A 13 37.26 -7.86 -52.89
N TYR A 14 36.11 -7.35 -53.31
CA TYR A 14 34.94 -7.14 -52.45
C TYR A 14 33.80 -8.13 -52.70
N ASP A 15 34.01 -9.14 -53.55
CA ASP A 15 33.04 -10.19 -53.89
C ASP A 15 31.64 -9.63 -54.24
N LEU A 16 31.64 -8.64 -55.14
CA LEU A 16 30.43 -7.93 -55.56
C LEU A 16 29.70 -8.72 -56.64
N ASP A 17 28.38 -8.79 -56.55
CA ASP A 17 27.55 -9.33 -57.64
C ASP A 17 27.43 -8.34 -58.81
N GLY A 18 26.87 -8.81 -59.94
CA GLY A 18 26.73 -7.99 -61.15
C GLY A 18 25.92 -6.71 -60.94
N ARG A 19 24.90 -6.71 -60.06
CA ARG A 19 24.08 -5.53 -59.78
C ARG A 19 24.86 -4.51 -58.94
N GLN A 20 25.66 -5.00 -57.99
CA GLN A 20 26.48 -4.16 -57.11
C GLN A 20 27.63 -3.51 -57.88
N ALA A 21 28.23 -4.24 -58.81
CA ALA A 21 29.24 -3.70 -59.73
C ALA A 21 28.62 -2.61 -60.64
N ASP A 22 27.45 -2.88 -61.22
CA ASP A 22 26.72 -1.91 -62.05
C ASP A 22 26.35 -0.64 -61.27
N LEU A 23 25.90 -0.80 -60.01
CA LEU A 23 25.62 0.32 -59.12
C LEU A 23 26.87 1.17 -58.88
N PHE A 24 27.99 0.55 -58.53
CA PHE A 24 29.27 1.24 -58.31
C PHE A 24 29.69 2.05 -59.54
N PHE A 25 29.67 1.44 -60.73
CA PHE A 25 30.04 2.13 -61.97
C PHE A 25 29.07 3.24 -62.37
N SER A 26 27.82 3.18 -61.90
CA SER A 26 26.81 4.22 -62.13
C SER A 26 27.01 5.48 -61.27
N LEU A 27 27.78 5.40 -60.17
CA LEU A 27 28.09 6.51 -59.27
C LEU A 27 28.98 7.58 -59.95
N SER A 28 29.07 8.77 -59.36
CA SER A 28 30.01 9.79 -59.83
C SER A 28 31.45 9.38 -59.53
N ALA A 29 32.42 9.86 -60.32
CA ALA A 29 33.85 9.58 -60.10
C ALA A 29 34.31 9.94 -58.67
N GLN A 30 33.77 11.02 -58.11
CA GLN A 30 34.05 11.45 -56.73
C GLN A 30 33.46 10.49 -55.69
N ALA A 31 32.27 9.93 -55.92
CA ALA A 31 31.66 8.95 -55.01
C ALA A 31 32.38 7.59 -55.10
N GLN A 32 32.83 7.19 -56.30
CA GLN A 32 33.65 5.99 -56.49
C GLN A 32 34.97 6.10 -55.73
N GLU A 33 35.67 7.24 -55.85
CA GLU A 33 36.91 7.50 -55.12
C GLU A 33 36.72 7.48 -53.61
N LYS A 34 35.66 8.14 -53.10
CA LYS A 34 35.33 8.12 -51.67
C LYS A 34 35.02 6.71 -51.16
N LEU A 35 34.21 5.95 -51.89
CA LEU A 35 33.86 4.57 -51.51
C LEU A 35 35.08 3.64 -51.50
N LEU A 36 36.05 3.84 -52.40
CA LEU A 36 37.31 3.09 -52.43
C LEU A 36 38.30 3.52 -51.33
N GLY A 37 38.10 4.69 -50.74
CA GLY A 37 38.86 5.18 -49.58
C GLY A 37 38.35 4.67 -48.23
N GLU A 38 37.17 4.04 -48.18
CA GLU A 38 36.58 3.44 -46.98
C GLU A 38 37.17 2.05 -46.68
N SER A 39 36.88 1.51 -45.49
CA SER A 39 37.25 0.13 -45.17
C SER A 39 36.48 -0.86 -46.06
N PRO A 40 37.06 -2.04 -46.36
CA PRO A 40 36.41 -3.05 -47.18
C PRO A 40 35.01 -3.46 -46.71
N GLU A 41 34.80 -3.50 -45.39
CA GLU A 41 33.53 -3.84 -44.78
C GLU A 41 32.47 -2.76 -45.05
N VAL A 42 32.86 -1.49 -44.95
CA VAL A 42 31.98 -0.34 -45.23
C VAL A 42 31.62 -0.29 -46.71
N THR A 43 32.62 -0.43 -47.60
CA THR A 43 32.43 -0.47 -49.05
C THR A 43 31.45 -1.58 -49.45
N ALA A 44 31.65 -2.78 -48.92
CA ALA A 44 30.77 -3.91 -49.19
C ALA A 44 29.36 -3.70 -48.61
N ARG A 45 29.24 -3.18 -47.38
CA ARG A 45 27.94 -2.93 -46.72
C ARG A 45 27.10 -1.92 -47.48
N VAL A 46 27.70 -0.82 -47.95
CA VAL A 46 27.02 0.23 -48.72
C VAL A 46 26.55 -0.33 -50.06
N LEU A 47 27.41 -1.03 -50.80
CA LEU A 47 27.04 -1.58 -52.11
C LEU A 47 26.01 -2.70 -52.04
N ARG A 48 25.97 -3.45 -50.93
CA ARG A 48 24.97 -4.50 -50.67
C ARG A 48 23.62 -3.98 -50.19
N MET A 49 23.50 -2.68 -49.89
CA MET A 49 22.28 -2.11 -49.32
C MET A 49 21.13 -2.17 -50.34
N ASP A 50 20.10 -2.96 -50.03
CA ASP A 50 18.93 -3.10 -50.88
C ASP A 50 18.18 -1.77 -51.02
N GLY A 51 17.95 -1.33 -52.26
CA GLY A 51 17.26 -0.06 -52.56
C GLY A 51 18.16 1.18 -52.66
N LEU A 52 19.49 1.04 -52.50
CA LEU A 52 20.41 2.16 -52.65
C LEU A 52 20.40 2.69 -54.10
N SER A 53 20.05 3.98 -54.24
CA SER A 53 20.04 4.67 -55.53
C SER A 53 21.25 5.59 -55.70
N LYS A 54 21.53 6.00 -56.95
CA LYS A 54 22.58 6.97 -57.27
C LYS A 54 22.43 8.30 -56.53
N ALA A 55 21.19 8.76 -56.31
CA ALA A 55 20.92 10.01 -55.61
C ALA A 55 21.27 9.89 -54.12
N ASN A 56 20.94 8.76 -53.50
CA ASN A 56 21.07 8.55 -52.06
C ASN A 56 22.50 8.14 -51.65
N ALA A 57 23.21 7.45 -52.55
CA ALA A 57 24.62 7.09 -52.37
C ALA A 57 25.51 8.34 -52.24
N TYR A 58 25.20 9.43 -52.94
CA TYR A 58 25.95 10.68 -52.79
C TYR A 58 25.72 11.32 -51.41
N THR A 59 24.46 11.34 -50.93
CA THR A 59 24.09 11.87 -49.61
C THR A 59 24.86 11.19 -48.49
N PHE A 60 25.05 9.87 -48.57
CA PHE A 60 25.82 9.11 -47.58
C PHE A 60 27.22 9.70 -47.35
N PHE A 61 27.92 10.08 -48.42
CA PHE A 61 29.27 10.65 -48.37
C PHE A 61 29.34 12.13 -48.01
N THR A 62 28.20 12.77 -47.75
CA THR A 62 28.15 14.15 -47.23
C THR A 62 28.17 14.20 -45.70
N TYR A 63 27.85 13.08 -45.04
CA TYR A 63 27.89 12.95 -43.58
C TYR A 63 29.29 12.63 -43.06
N SER A 64 29.58 12.99 -41.80
CA SER A 64 30.83 12.60 -41.13
C SER A 64 30.91 11.09 -40.89
N ASP A 65 32.13 10.61 -40.61
CA ASP A 65 32.43 9.18 -40.45
C ASP A 65 31.58 8.54 -39.32
N ASP A 66 31.37 9.26 -38.22
CA ASP A 66 30.54 8.82 -37.09
C ASP A 66 29.06 8.65 -37.48
N THR A 67 28.52 9.62 -38.22
CA THR A 67 27.14 9.56 -38.72
C THR A 67 26.97 8.45 -39.75
N ARG A 68 27.96 8.26 -40.64
CA ARG A 68 27.95 7.15 -41.61
C ARG A 68 27.94 5.80 -40.90
N ALA A 69 28.75 5.60 -39.87
CA ALA A 69 28.76 4.38 -39.08
C ALA A 69 27.38 4.08 -38.44
N LYS A 70 26.72 5.11 -37.91
CA LYS A 70 25.36 5.00 -37.34
C LYS A 70 24.30 4.65 -38.38
N ILE A 71 24.39 5.21 -39.59
CA ILE A 71 23.48 4.87 -40.70
C ILE A 71 23.69 3.40 -41.12
N LEU A 72 24.92 2.92 -41.18
CA LEU A 72 25.21 1.53 -41.57
C LEU A 72 24.78 0.49 -40.55
N ALA A 73 24.59 0.90 -39.29
CA ALA A 73 24.04 0.06 -38.22
C ALA A 73 22.51 -0.14 -38.34
N LEU A 74 21.83 0.61 -39.21
CA LEU A 74 20.41 0.43 -39.49
C LEU A 74 20.16 -0.74 -40.45
N THR A 75 18.91 -1.20 -40.50
CA THR A 75 18.42 -2.07 -41.57
C THR A 75 18.49 -1.35 -42.93
N ASP A 76 18.58 -2.10 -44.02
CA ASP A 76 18.73 -1.55 -45.38
C ASP A 76 17.63 -0.54 -45.71
N GLU A 77 16.37 -0.89 -45.42
CA GLU A 77 15.22 -0.01 -45.66
C GLU A 77 15.31 1.31 -44.87
N ALA A 78 15.67 1.24 -43.58
CA ALA A 78 15.79 2.43 -42.73
C ALA A 78 16.99 3.30 -43.11
N ALA A 79 18.11 2.68 -43.48
CA ALA A 79 19.29 3.38 -43.98
C ALA A 79 18.97 4.11 -45.29
N VAL A 80 18.30 3.45 -46.24
CA VAL A 80 17.90 4.07 -47.51
C VAL A 80 16.93 5.22 -47.28
N GLN A 81 15.91 5.05 -46.43
CA GLN A 81 14.98 6.15 -46.11
C GLN A 81 15.68 7.36 -45.47
N ALA A 82 16.63 7.12 -44.56
CA ALA A 82 17.41 8.21 -43.95
C ALA A 82 18.23 8.98 -45.00
N LEU A 83 18.79 8.27 -45.99
CA LEU A 83 19.55 8.87 -47.09
C LEU A 83 18.65 9.59 -48.11
N GLU A 84 17.43 9.07 -48.37
CA GLU A 84 16.43 9.71 -49.23
C GLU A 84 15.93 11.02 -48.68
N GLN A 85 15.69 11.07 -47.37
CA GLN A 85 15.18 12.25 -46.70
C GLN A 85 16.22 13.38 -46.62
N GLY A 86 17.51 13.07 -46.84
CA GLY A 86 18.58 14.07 -46.85
C GLY A 86 18.66 14.88 -45.55
N LEU A 87 18.39 14.23 -44.41
CA LEU A 87 18.26 14.90 -43.12
C LEU A 87 19.55 15.61 -42.73
N ALA A 88 19.42 16.72 -42.00
CA ALA A 88 20.59 17.42 -41.45
C ALA A 88 21.34 16.51 -40.46
N GLU A 89 22.67 16.55 -40.48
CA GLU A 89 23.51 15.69 -39.63
C GLU A 89 23.24 15.86 -38.13
N SER A 90 22.89 17.07 -37.69
CA SER A 90 22.51 17.36 -36.31
C SER A 90 21.20 16.67 -35.88
N LEU A 91 20.31 16.36 -36.82
CA LEU A 91 19.07 15.62 -36.55
C LEU A 91 19.36 14.12 -36.52
N LEU A 92 20.19 13.62 -37.45
CA LEU A 92 20.60 12.21 -37.48
C LEU A 92 21.36 11.82 -36.20
N THR A 93 22.30 12.64 -35.75
CA THR A 93 23.08 12.39 -34.53
C THR A 93 22.24 12.41 -33.25
N ARG A 94 21.16 13.21 -33.21
CA ARG A 94 20.20 13.22 -32.10
C ARG A 94 19.22 12.05 -32.13
N THR A 95 18.93 11.53 -33.31
CA THR A 95 17.91 10.48 -33.49
C THR A 95 18.54 9.08 -33.46
N LEU A 96 19.74 8.92 -34.01
CA LEU A 96 20.49 7.66 -34.06
C LEU A 96 21.42 7.53 -32.85
N THR A 97 20.84 7.59 -31.66
CA THR A 97 21.55 7.26 -30.42
C THR A 97 21.76 5.75 -30.32
N GLU A 98 22.75 5.31 -29.55
CA GLU A 98 23.04 3.89 -29.32
C GLU A 98 21.80 3.12 -28.82
N SER A 99 21.00 3.75 -27.95
CA SER A 99 19.74 3.20 -27.46
C SER A 99 18.70 3.02 -28.57
N ASN A 100 18.57 3.96 -29.49
CA ASN A 100 17.60 3.88 -30.60
C ASN A 100 18.03 2.87 -31.67
N LEU A 101 19.34 2.73 -31.91
CA LEU A 101 19.89 1.72 -32.81
C LEU A 101 19.66 0.31 -32.27
N GLN A 102 19.86 0.09 -30.95
CA GLN A 102 19.56 -1.19 -30.30
C GLN A 102 18.05 -1.52 -30.28
N GLY A 103 17.18 -0.51 -30.29
CA GLY A 103 15.72 -0.69 -30.38
C GLY A 103 15.21 -1.00 -31.80
N SER A 104 16.01 -0.74 -32.84
CA SER A 104 15.63 -0.90 -34.25
C SER A 104 16.09 -2.22 -34.88
N ALA A 105 16.64 -3.13 -34.08
CA ALA A 105 17.09 -4.43 -34.56
C ALA A 105 15.90 -5.28 -35.07
N PRO A 106 16.07 -6.07 -36.16
CA PRO A 106 14.96 -6.79 -36.81
C PRO A 106 14.18 -7.75 -35.89
N ASP A 107 14.82 -8.23 -34.83
CA ASP A 107 14.29 -9.09 -33.77
C ASP A 107 13.45 -8.35 -32.70
N ARG A 108 13.42 -7.01 -32.76
CA ARG A 108 12.70 -6.10 -31.84
C ARG A 108 11.61 -5.27 -32.53
N LEU A 109 11.27 -5.60 -33.77
CA LEU A 109 10.13 -5.00 -34.47
C LEU A 109 8.81 -5.38 -33.75
N PRO A 110 7.87 -4.44 -33.53
CA PRO A 110 6.57 -4.73 -32.94
C PRO A 110 5.79 -5.68 -33.86
N GLY A 111 5.75 -6.96 -33.51
CA GLY A 111 5.07 -8.00 -34.28
C GLY A 111 5.71 -9.39 -34.22
N ASN A 112 7.03 -9.49 -33.96
CA ASN A 112 7.74 -10.79 -33.94
C ASN A 112 8.44 -11.13 -32.62
N SER A 113 8.49 -10.22 -31.66
CA SER A 113 8.92 -10.54 -30.30
C SER A 113 7.69 -11.05 -29.55
N ALA A 114 7.72 -12.29 -29.06
CA ALA A 114 6.81 -12.68 -27.99
C ALA A 114 6.97 -11.62 -26.88
N PRO A 115 5.88 -11.04 -26.33
CA PRO A 115 5.99 -9.90 -25.42
C PRO A 115 6.99 -10.25 -24.33
N GLU A 116 7.94 -9.34 -24.07
CA GLU A 116 8.91 -9.51 -23.01
C GLU A 116 8.15 -9.83 -21.71
N THR A 117 8.77 -10.56 -20.78
CA THR A 117 8.08 -10.97 -19.54
C THR A 117 7.49 -9.78 -18.77
N ALA A 118 8.09 -8.59 -18.87
CA ALA A 118 7.57 -7.33 -18.35
C ALA A 118 6.27 -6.89 -19.04
N ASP A 119 6.19 -6.93 -20.37
CA ASP A 119 4.97 -6.61 -21.13
C ASP A 119 3.84 -7.59 -20.81
N LYS A 120 4.15 -8.87 -20.61
CA LYS A 120 3.14 -9.87 -20.18
C LYS A 120 2.60 -9.59 -18.78
N LYS A 121 3.46 -9.21 -17.82
CA LYS A 121 3.03 -8.83 -16.47
C LYS A 121 2.17 -7.57 -16.49
N LEU A 122 2.59 -6.54 -17.23
CA LEU A 122 1.85 -5.30 -17.36
C LEU A 122 0.48 -5.53 -18.01
N LEU A 123 0.40 -6.31 -19.09
CA LEU A 123 -0.87 -6.68 -19.72
C LEU A 123 -1.77 -7.49 -18.78
N GLY A 124 -1.19 -8.41 -17.99
CA GLY A 124 -1.91 -9.16 -16.96
C GLY A 124 -2.47 -8.26 -15.86
N LEU A 125 -1.67 -7.31 -15.38
CA LEU A 125 -2.09 -6.30 -14.40
C LEU A 125 -3.21 -5.42 -14.96
N VAL A 126 -3.08 -4.92 -16.19
CA VAL A 126 -4.12 -4.10 -16.85
C VAL A 126 -5.44 -4.87 -16.96
N ALA A 127 -5.39 -6.14 -17.34
CA ALA A 127 -6.59 -6.98 -17.41
C ALA A 127 -7.22 -7.14 -16.02
N LYS A 128 -6.41 -7.45 -15.01
CA LYS A 128 -6.86 -7.61 -13.62
C LYS A 128 -7.51 -6.35 -13.06
N LEU A 129 -6.87 -5.19 -13.24
CA LEU A 129 -7.38 -3.89 -12.78
C LEU A 129 -8.67 -3.47 -13.48
N LYS A 130 -8.85 -3.83 -14.75
CA LYS A 130 -10.12 -3.62 -15.45
C LYS A 130 -11.22 -4.52 -14.90
N GLU A 131 -10.90 -5.78 -14.62
CA GLU A 131 -11.85 -6.75 -14.06
C GLU A 131 -12.29 -6.38 -12.64
N SER A 132 -11.36 -5.91 -11.80
CA SER A 132 -11.64 -5.46 -10.43
C SER A 132 -12.27 -4.06 -10.36
N GLY A 133 -12.30 -3.32 -11.47
CA GLY A 133 -12.77 -1.94 -11.51
C GLY A 133 -11.76 -0.91 -10.97
N ASN A 134 -10.53 -1.32 -10.70
CA ASN A 134 -9.46 -0.51 -10.12
C ASN A 134 -8.52 0.11 -11.18
N ALA A 135 -9.00 0.38 -12.39
CA ALA A 135 -8.18 0.93 -13.48
C ALA A 135 -7.51 2.28 -13.15
N PHE A 136 -8.09 3.05 -12.22
CA PHE A 136 -7.53 4.31 -11.72
C PHE A 136 -6.12 4.15 -11.10
N ILE A 137 -5.76 2.95 -10.64
CA ILE A 137 -4.44 2.66 -10.07
C ILE A 137 -3.33 2.86 -11.11
N LEU A 138 -3.58 2.48 -12.37
CA LEU A 138 -2.62 2.69 -13.45
C LEU A 138 -2.47 4.17 -13.77
N GLU A 139 -3.59 4.89 -13.85
CA GLU A 139 -3.59 6.33 -14.13
C GLU A 139 -2.76 7.10 -13.08
N GLU A 140 -2.92 6.77 -11.81
CA GLU A 140 -2.19 7.40 -10.70
C GLU A 140 -0.68 7.03 -10.72
N LEU A 141 -0.33 5.79 -11.09
CA LEU A 141 1.05 5.35 -11.19
C LEU A 141 1.77 5.93 -12.42
N GLU A 142 1.10 6.03 -13.57
CA GLU A 142 1.61 6.68 -14.79
C GLU A 142 1.81 8.18 -14.59
N ALA A 143 0.87 8.83 -13.89
CA ALA A 143 1.02 10.21 -13.48
C ALA A 143 2.25 10.40 -12.56
N SER A 144 2.49 9.44 -11.67
CA SER A 144 3.66 9.44 -10.77
C SER A 144 4.96 9.10 -11.48
N SER A 145 4.94 8.34 -12.59
CA SER A 145 6.12 7.99 -13.38
C SER A 145 6.51 9.05 -14.42
N SER A 146 5.77 10.17 -14.49
CA SER A 146 6.01 11.25 -15.48
C SER A 146 6.02 10.74 -16.94
N GLY A 147 5.20 9.73 -17.24
CA GLY A 147 5.11 9.13 -18.58
C GLY A 147 6.22 8.13 -18.92
N ALA A 148 7.09 7.77 -17.96
CA ALA A 148 8.00 6.64 -18.13
C ALA A 148 7.27 5.30 -17.98
N ALA A 149 7.80 4.26 -18.63
CA ALA A 149 7.30 2.90 -18.48
C ALA A 149 7.38 2.46 -17.00
N LEU A 150 6.36 1.72 -16.55
CA LEU A 150 6.29 1.24 -15.18
C LEU A 150 7.40 0.21 -14.90
N THR A 151 8.10 0.38 -13.77
CA THR A 151 9.10 -0.59 -13.31
C THR A 151 8.44 -1.83 -12.70
N ASP A 152 9.18 -2.95 -12.59
CA ASP A 152 8.71 -4.15 -11.88
C ASP A 152 8.23 -3.84 -10.45
N ASP A 153 8.89 -2.91 -9.75
CA ASP A 153 8.49 -2.47 -8.40
C ASP A 153 7.15 -1.73 -8.42
N GLN A 154 6.92 -0.87 -9.41
CA GLN A 154 5.65 -0.15 -9.57
C GLN A 154 4.52 -1.11 -9.94
N ILE A 155 4.79 -2.13 -10.77
CA ILE A 155 3.85 -3.20 -11.09
C ILE A 155 3.49 -3.97 -9.80
N ALA A 156 4.46 -4.34 -8.96
CA ALA A 156 4.20 -5.01 -7.69
C ALA A 156 3.40 -4.13 -6.71
N ILE A 157 3.66 -2.83 -6.66
CA ILE A 157 2.86 -1.88 -5.88
C ILE A 157 1.41 -1.85 -6.38
N ALA A 158 1.21 -1.86 -7.70
CA ALA A 158 -0.11 -1.87 -8.31
C ALA A 158 -0.89 -3.16 -8.00
N GLU A 159 -0.23 -4.32 -8.04
CA GLU A 159 -0.85 -5.60 -7.68
C GLU A 159 -1.34 -5.63 -6.23
N VAL A 160 -0.56 -5.07 -5.31
CA VAL A 160 -0.95 -4.90 -3.90
C VAL A 160 -2.05 -3.86 -3.78
N ALA A 161 -1.96 -2.75 -4.51
CA ALA A 161 -2.96 -1.69 -4.48
C ALA A 161 -4.33 -2.19 -4.97
N ASP A 162 -4.36 -3.07 -5.98
CA ASP A 162 -5.58 -3.72 -6.46
C ASP A 162 -6.29 -4.52 -5.36
N VAL A 163 -5.53 -5.28 -4.57
CA VAL A 163 -6.07 -5.96 -3.39
C VAL A 163 -6.62 -4.93 -2.40
N LEU A 164 -5.83 -3.91 -2.06
CA LEU A 164 -6.22 -2.92 -1.04
C LEU A 164 -7.37 -1.99 -1.47
N ALA A 165 -7.64 -1.87 -2.76
CA ALA A 165 -8.75 -1.08 -3.33
C ALA A 165 -10.02 -1.90 -3.56
N SER A 166 -9.95 -3.22 -3.46
CA SER A 166 -11.09 -4.11 -3.71
C SER A 166 -11.97 -4.31 -2.47
N ASP A 167 -13.23 -4.67 -2.70
CA ASP A 167 -14.21 -4.98 -1.66
C ASP A 167 -14.25 -6.47 -1.36
N TYR A 168 -14.31 -6.83 -0.07
CA TYR A 168 -14.25 -8.22 0.37
C TYR A 168 -15.27 -8.57 1.46
N SER A 169 -15.65 -9.85 1.46
CA SER A 169 -16.31 -10.51 2.59
C SER A 169 -15.49 -11.73 3.02
N LEU A 170 -15.09 -11.77 4.29
CA LEU A 170 -14.27 -12.82 4.89
C LEU A 170 -15.12 -14.04 5.27
N THR A 171 -15.76 -14.66 4.28
CA THR A 171 -16.63 -15.83 4.51
C THR A 171 -15.85 -17.11 4.85
N GLY A 172 -14.53 -17.09 4.60
CA GLY A 172 -13.57 -18.17 4.85
C GLY A 172 -13.58 -19.30 3.82
N ALA A 173 -14.46 -19.27 2.81
CA ALA A 173 -14.35 -20.22 1.71
C ALA A 173 -13.02 -20.01 0.93
N ALA A 174 -12.42 -21.10 0.47
CA ALA A 174 -11.16 -21.05 -0.26
C ALA A 174 -11.32 -20.21 -1.53
N GLY A 175 -10.43 -19.23 -1.73
CA GLY A 175 -10.51 -18.28 -2.84
C GLY A 175 -11.54 -17.16 -2.65
N THR A 176 -12.21 -17.07 -1.50
CA THR A 176 -13.14 -15.97 -1.18
C THR A 176 -12.59 -15.17 0.01
N GLY A 177 -11.86 -14.10 -0.27
CA GLY A 177 -11.27 -13.21 0.71
C GLY A 177 -10.06 -12.46 0.17
N PRO A 178 -9.57 -11.42 0.87
CA PRO A 178 -8.36 -10.73 0.45
C PRO A 178 -7.15 -11.66 0.54
N THR A 179 -6.20 -11.51 -0.38
CA THR A 179 -4.88 -12.13 -0.25
C THR A 179 -4.16 -11.58 0.98
N GLU A 180 -3.46 -12.43 1.70
CA GLU A 180 -2.63 -12.03 2.84
C GLU A 180 -1.43 -11.20 2.37
N LEU A 181 -1.21 -10.07 3.05
CA LEU A 181 -0.13 -9.15 2.74
C LEU A 181 0.76 -8.95 3.96
N LYS A 182 2.06 -8.79 3.75
CA LYS A 182 3.00 -8.40 4.81
C LYS A 182 2.89 -6.91 5.10
N SER A 183 3.20 -6.51 6.33
CA SER A 183 3.29 -5.08 6.70
C SER A 183 4.19 -4.26 5.75
N SER A 184 5.29 -4.83 5.24
CA SER A 184 6.18 -4.16 4.27
C SER A 184 5.51 -3.85 2.94
N GLN A 185 4.52 -4.65 2.51
CA GLN A 185 3.76 -4.43 1.28
C GLN A 185 2.65 -3.39 1.47
N VAL A 186 2.06 -3.34 2.67
CA VAL A 186 0.90 -2.48 2.96
C VAL A 186 1.30 -1.08 3.41
N ILE A 187 2.23 -0.96 4.37
CA ILE A 187 2.53 0.32 5.04
C ILE A 187 3.20 1.35 4.12
N GLY A 188 3.85 0.87 3.05
CA GLY A 188 4.45 1.71 2.00
C GLY A 188 3.52 1.99 0.81
N ASN A 189 2.36 1.34 0.73
CA ASN A 189 1.51 1.44 -0.45
C ASN A 189 0.78 2.80 -0.50
N PRO A 190 0.92 3.57 -1.60
CA PRO A 190 0.33 4.91 -1.68
C PRO A 190 -1.20 4.93 -1.75
N PHE A 191 -1.84 3.79 -2.01
CA PHE A 191 -3.30 3.65 -2.10
C PHE A 191 -3.96 3.25 -0.76
N TYR A 192 -3.17 3.14 0.34
CA TYR A 192 -3.67 2.71 1.66
C TYR A 192 -3.13 3.58 2.82
N LYS A 193 -2.83 4.86 2.52
CA LYS A 193 -2.12 5.82 3.39
C LYS A 193 -2.77 5.99 4.76
N GLU A 194 -4.10 6.00 4.82
CA GLU A 194 -4.86 6.26 6.04
C GLU A 194 -4.70 5.11 7.05
N ILE A 195 -4.81 3.87 6.57
CA ILE A 195 -4.55 2.68 7.39
C ILE A 195 -3.07 2.63 7.79
N SER A 196 -2.15 2.94 6.87
CA SER A 196 -0.71 3.02 7.18
C SER A 196 -0.42 4.02 8.29
N ALA A 197 -1.06 5.19 8.27
CA ALA A 197 -0.93 6.19 9.33
C ALA A 197 -1.53 5.72 10.66
N LEU A 198 -2.70 5.04 10.62
CA LEU A 198 -3.31 4.46 11.82
C LEU A 198 -2.41 3.37 12.42
N TYR A 199 -1.81 2.52 11.59
CA TYR A 199 -0.93 1.45 12.04
C TYR A 199 0.31 2.00 12.74
N ARG A 200 0.96 3.00 12.16
CA ARG A 200 2.12 3.69 12.78
C ARG A 200 1.78 4.31 14.13
N LYS A 201 0.54 4.79 14.31
CA LYS A 201 0.07 5.25 15.63
C LYS A 201 0.00 4.11 16.64
N LEU A 202 -0.51 2.95 16.24
CA LEU A 202 -0.56 1.77 17.09
C LEU A 202 0.84 1.23 17.43
N GLU A 203 1.80 1.30 16.51
CA GLU A 203 3.21 0.98 16.77
C GLU A 203 3.80 1.93 17.82
N THR A 204 3.59 3.23 17.66
CA THR A 204 4.04 4.26 18.62
C THR A 204 3.46 4.02 20.01
N ASP A 205 2.21 3.56 20.07
CA ASP A 205 1.52 3.23 21.31
C ASP A 205 1.86 1.84 21.86
N GLN A 206 2.75 1.10 21.20
CA GLN A 206 3.17 -0.26 21.54
C GLN A 206 2.02 -1.28 21.58
N LEU A 207 0.99 -1.04 20.75
CA LEU A 207 -0.17 -1.93 20.62
C LEU A 207 0.02 -2.97 19.52
N VAL A 208 0.93 -2.71 18.59
CA VAL A 208 1.37 -3.66 17.56
C VAL A 208 2.89 -3.61 17.49
N ALA A 209 3.52 -4.74 17.15
CA ALA A 209 4.97 -4.85 17.01
C ALA A 209 5.32 -6.03 16.11
N GLY A 210 6.53 -5.99 15.54
CA GLY A 210 7.08 -7.06 14.71
C GLY A 210 6.44 -7.15 13.33
N GLU A 211 6.71 -8.26 12.63
CA GLU A 211 6.04 -8.55 11.37
C GLU A 211 4.57 -8.90 11.60
N THR A 212 3.71 -8.33 10.77
CA THR A 212 2.26 -8.48 10.87
C THR A 212 1.66 -8.87 9.54
N THR A 213 0.62 -9.70 9.60
CA THR A 213 -0.14 -10.14 8.44
C THR A 213 -1.37 -9.26 8.30
N PHE A 214 -1.53 -8.65 7.14
CA PHE A 214 -2.67 -7.83 6.79
C PHE A 214 -3.65 -8.60 5.92
N VAL A 215 -4.92 -8.44 6.25
CA VAL A 215 -6.06 -8.83 5.44
C VAL A 215 -6.96 -7.60 5.37
N GLY A 216 -7.12 -7.04 4.17
CA GLY A 216 -7.88 -5.80 4.03
C GLY A 216 -8.13 -5.40 2.60
N GLY A 217 -8.93 -4.34 2.45
CA GLY A 217 -9.42 -3.83 1.18
C GLY A 217 -10.07 -2.46 1.35
N ALA A 218 -10.81 -2.01 0.33
CA ALA A 218 -11.59 -0.79 0.41
C ALA A 218 -12.72 -0.97 1.42
N ASN A 219 -13.55 -2.00 1.25
CA ASN A 219 -14.54 -2.40 2.24
C ASN A 219 -14.32 -3.86 2.66
N LEU A 220 -14.46 -4.13 3.96
CA LEU A 220 -14.28 -5.47 4.53
C LEU A 220 -15.47 -5.83 5.42
N VAL A 221 -16.17 -6.89 5.05
CA VAL A 221 -17.20 -7.52 5.89
C VAL A 221 -16.63 -8.78 6.52
N VAL A 222 -16.68 -8.87 7.84
CA VAL A 222 -16.28 -10.03 8.64
C VAL A 222 -17.56 -10.65 9.20
N PRO A 223 -18.12 -11.67 8.53
CA PRO A 223 -19.35 -12.32 8.96
C PRO A 223 -19.17 -13.10 10.27
N ALA A 224 -20.30 -13.52 10.87
CA ALA A 224 -20.29 -14.29 12.12
C ALA A 224 -19.42 -15.54 11.99
N ASN A 225 -18.52 -15.72 12.96
CA ASN A 225 -17.53 -16.79 12.99
C ASN A 225 -16.78 -16.94 11.64
N ALA A 226 -16.12 -15.87 11.14
CA ALA A 226 -15.42 -15.75 9.84
C ALA A 226 -14.25 -16.74 9.62
N GLN A 227 -14.60 -18.01 9.74
CA GLN A 227 -13.84 -19.25 9.89
C GLN A 227 -12.68 -19.13 10.88
N ALA A 228 -13.02 -18.65 12.09
CA ALA A 228 -12.15 -18.53 13.28
C ALA A 228 -10.70 -18.13 12.95
N LEU A 229 -10.58 -17.18 12.03
CA LEU A 229 -9.35 -16.57 11.52
C LEU A 229 -8.27 -17.60 11.11
N SER A 230 -8.72 -18.75 10.60
CA SER A 230 -8.03 -19.85 9.90
C SER A 230 -6.58 -20.14 10.37
N PRO A 231 -6.38 -20.59 11.61
CA PRO A 231 -5.11 -20.62 12.35
C PRO A 231 -4.10 -19.49 12.13
N TYR A 232 -4.61 -18.27 12.03
CA TYR A 232 -3.93 -16.97 11.88
C TYR A 232 -3.20 -16.81 10.55
N LEU A 233 -3.76 -17.48 9.54
CA LEU A 233 -3.43 -17.31 8.13
C LEU A 233 -2.06 -18.00 7.80
N SER A 234 -1.93 -19.23 8.32
CA SER A 234 -0.90 -20.31 8.20
C SER A 234 0.52 -19.98 7.68
N GLY A 235 1.61 -19.96 8.47
CA GLY A 235 1.90 -20.81 9.64
C GLY A 235 2.73 -20.15 10.76
N ALA A 236 2.42 -20.62 11.97
CA ALA A 236 2.59 -20.05 13.32
C ALA A 236 4.04 -19.84 13.81
N GLY A 237 4.32 -18.97 14.79
CA GLY A 237 3.44 -18.37 15.79
C GLY A 237 3.90 -17.01 16.35
N GLY A 238 3.16 -16.50 17.35
CA GLY A 238 3.43 -15.19 17.99
C GLY A 238 3.08 -13.97 17.13
N LYS A 239 2.19 -14.10 16.14
CA LYS A 239 1.93 -13.09 15.11
C LYS A 239 0.78 -12.13 15.48
N THR A 240 0.88 -10.89 15.00
CA THR A 240 -0.23 -9.95 14.99
C THR A 240 -0.93 -10.04 13.63
N VAL A 241 -2.24 -10.27 13.64
CA VAL A 241 -3.09 -10.27 12.45
C VAL A 241 -3.89 -8.98 12.42
N VAL A 242 -3.85 -8.28 11.29
CA VAL A 242 -4.52 -7.00 11.07
C VAL A 242 -5.64 -7.19 10.06
N LEU A 243 -6.88 -7.08 10.53
CA LEU A 243 -8.05 -6.89 9.68
C LEU A 243 -8.20 -5.39 9.43
N SER A 244 -8.21 -4.96 8.17
CA SER A 244 -8.26 -3.53 7.85
C SER A 244 -9.19 -3.17 6.70
N ALA A 245 -9.75 -1.96 6.75
CA ALA A 245 -10.47 -1.38 5.61
C ALA A 245 -10.18 0.12 5.47
N SER A 246 -9.90 0.60 4.25
CA SER A 246 -9.74 2.04 4.01
C SER A 246 -11.07 2.80 4.03
N GLY A 247 -12.15 2.15 3.59
CA GLY A 247 -13.53 2.60 3.65
C GLY A 247 -14.28 2.05 4.86
N THR A 248 -15.10 1.01 4.66
CA THR A 248 -15.98 0.47 5.71
C THR A 248 -15.50 -0.88 6.20
N LEU A 249 -15.38 -1.05 7.51
CA LEU A 249 -15.20 -2.34 8.16
C LEU A 249 -16.48 -2.73 8.91
N VAL A 250 -17.01 -3.92 8.65
CA VAL A 250 -18.22 -4.44 9.31
C VAL A 250 -17.90 -5.77 10.00
N MET A 251 -18.17 -5.86 11.29
CA MET A 251 -18.11 -7.10 12.07
C MET A 251 -19.53 -7.57 12.38
N GLU A 252 -19.89 -8.74 11.88
CA GLU A 252 -21.23 -9.31 12.04
C GLU A 252 -21.21 -10.49 13.00
N GLY A 253 -22.16 -10.54 13.93
CA GLY A 253 -22.35 -11.65 14.87
C GLY A 253 -21.14 -11.98 15.76
N ASP A 254 -21.22 -13.10 16.46
CA ASP A 254 -20.17 -13.53 17.39
C ASP A 254 -18.93 -14.06 16.65
N LEU A 255 -17.75 -13.77 17.18
CA LEU A 255 -16.46 -14.25 16.67
C LEU A 255 -15.60 -14.76 17.83
N SER A 256 -15.24 -16.05 17.78
CA SER A 256 -14.31 -16.67 18.72
C SER A 256 -13.08 -17.22 17.99
N TRP A 257 -11.88 -16.97 18.52
CA TRP A 257 -10.60 -17.46 17.96
C TRP A 257 -9.60 -17.82 19.08
N GLY A 258 -8.47 -18.45 18.76
CA GLY A 258 -7.40 -18.67 19.74
C GLY A 258 -7.68 -19.77 20.75
N ASP A 259 -8.26 -20.89 20.32
CA ASP A 259 -8.67 -21.98 21.22
C ASP A 259 -7.51 -22.91 21.64
N GLN A 260 -6.36 -22.86 20.95
CA GLN A 260 -5.16 -23.66 21.26
C GLN A 260 -4.01 -22.78 21.75
N ALA A 261 -3.18 -23.27 22.66
CA ALA A 261 -2.03 -22.50 23.17
C ALA A 261 -0.96 -22.21 22.10
N ALA A 262 -0.83 -23.10 21.10
CA ALA A 262 0.07 -22.94 19.96
C ALA A 262 -0.33 -21.77 19.03
N ASP A 263 -1.56 -21.30 19.19
CA ASP A 263 -2.28 -20.41 18.29
C ASP A 263 -2.38 -18.98 18.86
N LYS A 264 -1.45 -18.60 19.74
CA LYS A 264 -1.40 -17.25 20.31
C LYS A 264 -1.11 -16.22 19.23
N ALA A 265 -2.13 -15.40 18.93
CA ALA A 265 -2.03 -14.23 18.07
C ALA A 265 -2.59 -12.98 18.75
N ARG A 266 -2.22 -11.78 18.29
CA ARG A 266 -2.94 -10.53 18.60
C ARG A 266 -3.83 -10.19 17.42
N LEU A 267 -5.13 -10.06 17.65
CA LEU A 267 -6.07 -9.60 16.62
C LEU A 267 -6.16 -8.07 16.68
N VAL A 268 -5.93 -7.43 15.54
CA VAL A 268 -6.03 -5.98 15.39
C VAL A 268 -7.07 -5.70 14.31
N VAL A 269 -8.11 -4.96 14.65
CA VAL A 269 -9.17 -4.55 13.73
C VAL A 269 -9.04 -3.05 13.53
N MET A 270 -8.87 -2.62 12.29
CA MET A 270 -8.56 -1.23 11.93
C MET A 270 -9.48 -0.71 10.83
N SER A 271 -10.09 0.44 11.04
CA SER A 271 -10.82 1.14 9.98
C SER A 271 -10.29 2.57 9.80
N ALA A 272 -10.09 2.97 8.56
CA ALA A 272 -9.82 4.37 8.23
C ALA A 272 -11.11 5.16 8.01
N GLY A 273 -12.14 4.55 7.42
CA GLY A 273 -13.48 5.12 7.33
C GLY A 273 -14.34 4.64 8.49
N GLU A 274 -15.47 4.02 8.21
CA GLU A 274 -16.46 3.63 9.22
C GLU A 274 -16.15 2.22 9.79
N ALA A 275 -16.37 2.03 11.09
CA ALA A 275 -16.26 0.72 11.74
C ALA A 275 -17.61 0.36 12.38
N LYS A 276 -18.23 -0.72 11.90
CA LYS A 276 -19.54 -1.20 12.36
C LYS A 276 -19.40 -2.51 13.10
N PHE A 277 -19.95 -2.56 14.30
CA PHE A 277 -20.02 -3.75 15.13
C PHE A 277 -21.48 -4.08 15.39
N SER A 278 -21.88 -5.32 15.19
CA SER A 278 -23.26 -5.74 15.46
C SER A 278 -23.61 -5.57 16.94
N PRO A 279 -24.75 -4.95 17.27
CA PRO A 279 -25.16 -4.82 18.66
C PRO A 279 -25.27 -6.20 19.33
N GLY A 280 -24.75 -6.31 20.55
CA GLY A 280 -24.81 -7.56 21.32
C GLY A 280 -23.74 -8.60 20.96
N MET A 281 -22.87 -8.34 19.97
CA MET A 281 -21.87 -9.31 19.54
C MET A 281 -20.82 -9.61 20.61
N THR A 282 -20.28 -10.82 20.57
CA THR A 282 -19.17 -11.27 21.41
C THR A 282 -17.92 -11.48 20.56
N LEU A 283 -16.84 -10.80 20.93
CA LEU A 283 -15.48 -11.03 20.45
C LEU A 283 -14.70 -11.77 21.53
N SER A 284 -14.36 -13.04 21.31
CA SER A 284 -13.73 -13.87 22.35
C SER A 284 -12.47 -14.62 21.93
N SER A 285 -11.52 -14.72 22.85
CA SER A 285 -10.37 -15.61 22.73
C SER A 285 -9.78 -16.02 24.08
N ALA A 286 -9.42 -17.30 24.23
CA ALA A 286 -8.76 -17.79 25.43
C ALA A 286 -7.27 -17.43 25.48
N THR A 287 -6.62 -17.27 24.32
CA THR A 287 -5.15 -17.12 24.23
C THR A 287 -4.69 -15.80 23.62
N SER A 288 -5.55 -15.13 22.83
CA SER A 288 -5.20 -13.90 22.14
C SER A 288 -5.53 -12.63 22.90
N ASP A 289 -4.90 -11.55 22.45
CA ASP A 289 -5.26 -10.16 22.78
C ASP A 289 -6.05 -9.53 21.63
N LEU A 290 -6.76 -8.44 21.92
CA LEU A 290 -7.58 -7.71 20.95
C LEU A 290 -7.28 -6.20 20.97
N VAL A 291 -7.15 -5.63 19.78
CA VAL A 291 -7.11 -4.18 19.54
C VAL A 291 -8.18 -3.82 18.52
N LEU A 292 -9.12 -2.97 18.90
CA LEU A 292 -10.07 -2.32 18.01
C LEU A 292 -9.63 -0.88 17.80
N SER A 293 -9.47 -0.44 16.55
CA SER A 293 -8.99 0.88 16.23
C SER A 293 -9.72 1.51 15.05
N SER A 294 -10.01 2.80 15.14
CA SER A 294 -10.66 3.56 14.06
C SER A 294 -10.09 4.96 13.95
N ARG A 295 -9.93 5.46 12.71
CA ARG A 295 -9.67 6.89 12.47
C ARG A 295 -10.93 7.74 12.66
N SER A 296 -12.09 7.15 12.43
CA SER A 296 -13.39 7.81 12.60
C SER A 296 -13.89 7.67 14.03
N ASP A 297 -15.13 8.07 14.27
CA ASP A 297 -15.80 7.81 15.53
C ASP A 297 -16.03 6.29 15.66
N LEU A 298 -15.90 5.76 16.88
CA LEU A 298 -16.06 4.33 17.18
C LEU A 298 -17.17 4.13 18.20
N SER A 299 -18.19 3.36 17.83
CA SER A 299 -19.33 3.07 18.69
C SER A 299 -19.46 1.57 18.91
N LEU A 300 -19.60 1.16 20.17
CA LEU A 300 -19.88 -0.22 20.56
C LEU A 300 -21.15 -0.25 21.39
N ASP A 301 -22.12 -1.06 20.99
CA ASP A 301 -23.40 -1.24 21.67
C ASP A 301 -23.61 -2.70 22.08
N ALA A 302 -23.74 -2.94 23.38
CA ALA A 302 -23.89 -4.25 23.99
C ALA A 302 -22.79 -5.28 23.61
N VAL A 303 -21.63 -4.80 23.16
CA VAL A 303 -20.52 -5.65 22.70
C VAL A 303 -19.75 -6.24 23.89
N LYS A 304 -19.39 -7.53 23.79
CA LYS A 304 -18.53 -8.21 24.78
C LYS A 304 -17.14 -8.46 24.21
N LEU A 305 -16.12 -8.02 24.94
CA LEU A 305 -14.71 -8.16 24.58
C LEU A 305 -14.03 -9.11 25.58
N LEU A 306 -13.96 -10.41 25.26
CA LEU A 306 -13.59 -11.48 26.19
C LEU A 306 -12.28 -12.16 25.76
N VAL A 307 -11.14 -11.63 26.16
CA VAL A 307 -9.81 -12.03 25.65
C VAL A 307 -8.82 -12.41 26.75
N SER A 308 -7.65 -12.93 26.38
CA SER A 308 -6.71 -13.51 27.35
C SER A 308 -6.13 -12.47 28.31
N GLN A 309 -5.29 -11.55 27.80
CA GLN A 309 -4.54 -10.62 28.65
C GLN A 309 -4.98 -9.18 28.44
N GLU A 310 -5.09 -8.73 27.18
CA GLU A 310 -5.32 -7.32 26.87
C GLU A 310 -6.46 -7.11 25.88
N ALA A 311 -7.42 -6.25 26.26
CA ALA A 311 -8.45 -5.71 25.37
C ALA A 311 -8.24 -4.19 25.22
N THR A 312 -8.11 -3.71 23.99
CA THR A 312 -7.92 -2.29 23.69
C THR A 312 -8.94 -1.78 22.68
N VAL A 313 -9.51 -0.62 22.96
CA VAL A 313 -10.39 0.15 22.07
C VAL A 313 -9.76 1.53 21.87
N GLN A 314 -9.48 1.93 20.63
CA GLN A 314 -8.77 3.17 20.32
C GLN A 314 -9.38 3.93 19.14
N GLY A 315 -10.07 5.04 19.41
CA GLY A 315 -10.57 5.96 18.39
C GLY A 315 -9.66 7.18 18.21
N MET A 316 -9.40 7.59 16.97
CA MET A 316 -8.72 8.88 16.67
C MET A 316 -9.67 10.08 16.74
N ARG A 317 -10.93 9.85 17.08
CA ARG A 317 -11.94 10.89 17.30
C ARG A 317 -12.72 10.60 18.57
N ASP A 318 -14.04 10.42 18.47
CA ASP A 318 -14.91 10.11 19.59
C ASP A 318 -15.09 8.59 19.73
N VAL A 319 -15.17 8.13 20.98
CA VAL A 319 -15.51 6.74 21.32
C VAL A 319 -16.75 6.75 22.18
N SER A 320 -17.75 5.95 21.81
CA SER A 320 -18.97 5.74 22.58
C SER A 320 -19.13 4.27 22.91
N LEU A 321 -19.22 3.96 24.21
CA LEU A 321 -19.42 2.61 24.72
C LEU A 321 -20.76 2.54 25.43
N GLN A 322 -21.68 1.74 24.90
CA GLN A 322 -22.99 1.50 25.49
C GLN A 322 -23.11 0.03 25.88
N ASN A 323 -23.33 -0.26 27.16
CA ASN A 323 -23.49 -1.63 27.69
C ASN A 323 -22.35 -2.59 27.33
N VAL A 324 -21.11 -2.10 27.22
CA VAL A 324 -19.95 -2.90 26.79
C VAL A 324 -19.38 -3.69 27.96
N ASP A 325 -19.06 -4.96 27.74
CA ASP A 325 -18.41 -5.83 28.73
C ASP A 325 -16.95 -6.11 28.37
N PHE A 326 -16.05 -5.95 29.33
CA PHE A 326 -14.63 -6.27 29.20
C PHE A 326 -14.26 -7.47 30.07
N GLY A 327 -13.72 -8.52 29.45
CA GLY A 327 -13.13 -9.66 30.13
C GLY A 327 -11.67 -9.85 29.70
N ALA A 328 -10.72 -9.53 30.57
CA ALA A 328 -9.29 -9.68 30.30
C ALA A 328 -8.52 -9.84 31.62
N ASN A 329 -7.37 -10.53 31.62
CA ASN A 329 -6.62 -10.77 32.87
C ASN A 329 -5.72 -9.59 33.25
N ALA A 330 -5.02 -8.99 32.29
CA ALA A 330 -4.01 -7.97 32.57
C ALA A 330 -4.57 -6.56 32.43
N LYS A 331 -5.17 -6.23 31.29
CA LYS A 331 -5.48 -4.83 30.95
C LYS A 331 -6.73 -4.66 30.09
N ALA A 332 -7.55 -3.68 30.45
CA ALA A 332 -8.53 -3.06 29.57
C ALA A 332 -8.11 -1.61 29.28
N THR A 333 -8.00 -1.25 28.00
CA THR A 333 -7.63 0.11 27.57
C THR A 333 -8.68 0.71 26.66
N VAL A 334 -9.14 1.92 26.96
CA VAL A 334 -10.03 2.68 26.08
C VAL A 334 -9.44 4.06 25.83
N ARG A 335 -9.19 4.40 24.57
CA ARG A 335 -8.61 5.68 24.16
C ARG A 335 -9.48 6.36 23.12
N ALA A 336 -9.72 7.65 23.28
CA ALA A 336 -10.33 8.51 22.27
C ALA A 336 -9.47 9.77 22.13
N ALA A 337 -9.32 10.34 20.94
CA ALA A 337 -8.62 11.62 20.83
C ALA A 337 -9.45 12.77 21.43
N ARG A 338 -10.78 12.71 21.25
CA ARG A 338 -11.71 13.79 21.61
C ARG A 338 -12.55 13.42 22.82
N ASN A 339 -13.71 12.82 22.62
CA ASN A 339 -14.62 12.44 23.69
C ASN A 339 -14.65 10.92 23.86
N LEU A 340 -14.58 10.49 25.11
CA LEU A 340 -14.94 9.14 25.51
C LEU A 340 -16.22 9.21 26.33
N ASN A 341 -17.31 8.70 25.75
CA ASN A 341 -18.61 8.60 26.41
C ASN A 341 -18.87 7.13 26.75
N VAL A 342 -19.11 6.84 28.02
CA VAL A 342 -19.34 5.48 28.51
C VAL A 342 -20.64 5.45 29.27
N ASP A 343 -21.52 4.51 28.91
CA ASP A 343 -22.75 4.24 29.60
C ASP A 343 -22.95 2.71 29.75
N GLY A 344 -22.91 2.20 30.98
CA GLY A 344 -23.18 0.78 31.25
C GLY A 344 -21.99 -0.16 31.03
N MET A 345 -20.75 0.32 31.17
CA MET A 345 -19.57 -0.55 31.02
C MET A 345 -19.41 -1.49 32.22
N THR A 346 -19.20 -2.77 31.93
CA THR A 346 -19.05 -3.85 32.91
C THR A 346 -17.77 -4.65 32.71
N PHE A 347 -17.41 -5.45 33.72
CA PHE A 347 -16.23 -6.31 33.70
C PHE A 347 -16.58 -7.72 34.18
N SER A 348 -16.95 -8.62 33.26
CA SER A 348 -17.23 -10.03 33.56
C SER A 348 -16.01 -10.78 34.07
N ARG A 349 -14.82 -10.39 33.62
CA ARG A 349 -13.53 -10.81 34.17
C ARG A 349 -12.66 -9.58 34.44
N PRO A 350 -12.59 -9.09 35.70
CA PRO A 350 -11.85 -7.88 36.05
C PRO A 350 -10.35 -7.96 35.70
N PRO A 351 -9.82 -7.05 34.88
CA PRO A 351 -8.38 -7.00 34.60
C PRO A 351 -7.61 -6.42 35.78
N ALA A 352 -6.31 -6.71 35.87
CA ALA A 352 -5.46 -6.06 36.87
C ALA A 352 -5.40 -4.52 36.71
N SER A 353 -5.55 -4.02 35.49
CA SER A 353 -5.47 -2.59 35.16
C SER A 353 -6.54 -2.13 34.17
N VAL A 354 -7.14 -0.97 34.42
CA VAL A 354 -8.05 -0.29 33.49
C VAL A 354 -7.48 1.10 33.20
N LEU A 355 -7.26 1.39 31.93
CA LEU A 355 -6.81 2.70 31.46
C LEU A 355 -7.87 3.30 30.54
N MET A 356 -8.37 4.48 30.89
CA MET A 356 -9.19 5.30 30.01
C MET A 356 -8.52 6.63 29.75
N GLU A 357 -8.48 7.06 28.49
CA GLU A 357 -7.85 8.32 28.11
C GLU A 357 -8.59 9.01 26.97
N ALA A 358 -8.89 10.31 27.15
CA ALA A 358 -9.45 11.16 26.11
C ALA A 358 -9.25 12.64 26.43
N THR A 359 -9.55 13.55 25.51
CA THR A 359 -9.66 14.98 25.87
C THR A 359 -10.72 15.16 26.97
N THR A 360 -11.90 14.58 26.78
CA THR A 360 -13.01 14.60 27.75
C THR A 360 -13.55 13.19 28.00
N LEU A 361 -13.69 12.80 29.27
CA LEU A 361 -14.33 11.53 29.66
C LEU A 361 -15.68 11.82 30.31
N ARG A 362 -16.73 11.12 29.89
CA ARG A 362 -18.06 11.15 30.50
C ARG A 362 -18.46 9.73 30.82
N LEU A 363 -18.65 9.45 32.10
CA LEU A 363 -18.92 8.12 32.61
C LEU A 363 -20.30 8.08 33.28
N SER A 364 -21.12 7.15 32.84
CA SER A 364 -22.44 6.83 33.36
C SER A 364 -22.56 5.32 33.59
N ASN A 365 -23.20 4.91 34.69
CA ASN A 365 -23.51 3.51 34.97
C ASN A 365 -22.27 2.60 34.87
N VAL A 366 -21.16 3.02 35.49
CA VAL A 366 -19.89 2.28 35.49
C VAL A 366 -19.57 1.81 36.90
N ASN A 367 -19.37 0.50 37.06
CA ASN A 367 -18.83 -0.06 38.31
C ASN A 367 -17.39 -0.53 38.09
N PHE A 368 -16.43 0.25 38.57
CA PHE A 368 -15.02 -0.14 38.53
C PHE A 368 -14.75 -1.30 39.48
N PRO A 369 -13.98 -2.34 39.08
CA PRO A 369 -13.64 -3.43 39.98
C PRO A 369 -12.70 -2.95 41.09
N ALA A 370 -12.98 -3.34 42.34
CA ALA A 370 -12.18 -2.93 43.49
C ALA A 370 -10.73 -3.46 43.45
N THR A 371 -10.50 -4.58 42.77
CA THR A 371 -9.20 -5.26 42.66
C THR A 371 -8.32 -4.69 41.54
N SER A 372 -8.88 -3.84 40.67
CA SER A 372 -8.18 -3.28 39.51
C SER A 372 -7.58 -1.93 39.85
N THR A 373 -6.39 -1.64 39.31
CA THR A 373 -5.88 -0.27 39.27
C THR A 373 -6.56 0.50 38.13
N ILE A 374 -7.22 1.62 38.43
CA ILE A 374 -7.95 2.41 37.45
C ILE A 374 -7.21 3.73 37.20
N ARG A 375 -6.94 4.03 35.92
CA ARG A 375 -6.34 5.31 35.49
C ARG A 375 -7.27 5.99 34.50
N LEU A 376 -7.68 7.21 34.82
CA LEU A 376 -8.56 8.04 34.01
C LEU A 376 -7.81 9.32 33.63
N ASN A 377 -7.43 9.48 32.37
CA ASN A 377 -6.61 10.59 31.92
C ASN A 377 -7.44 11.53 31.04
N SER A 378 -7.47 12.83 31.38
CA SER A 378 -8.16 13.87 30.59
C SER A 378 -7.23 15.03 30.23
N LEU A 379 -7.62 15.94 29.33
CA LEU A 379 -6.76 17.08 28.94
C LEU A 379 -6.35 17.96 30.14
N LYS A 380 -7.31 18.36 30.97
CA LYS A 380 -7.11 19.23 32.13
C LYS A 380 -6.69 18.45 33.37
N GLY A 381 -6.98 17.15 33.41
CA GLY A 381 -6.71 16.27 34.54
C GLY A 381 -7.59 16.56 35.75
N PRO A 382 -7.11 16.26 36.96
CA PRO A 382 -7.94 16.29 38.16
C PRO A 382 -8.27 17.71 38.62
N ILE A 383 -9.41 17.83 39.30
CA ILE A 383 -9.79 19.00 40.09
C ILE A 383 -9.12 18.88 41.46
N ASP A 384 -8.51 19.97 41.91
CA ASP A 384 -7.75 20.04 43.17
C ASP A 384 -6.72 18.91 43.32
N GLY A 385 -6.12 18.50 42.20
CA GLY A 385 -5.09 17.46 42.17
C GLY A 385 -5.59 16.02 42.35
N LYS A 386 -6.89 15.78 42.62
CA LYS A 386 -7.41 14.42 42.87
C LYS A 386 -8.72 14.07 42.16
N TYR A 387 -9.67 14.99 42.03
CA TYR A 387 -11.08 14.63 41.83
C TYR A 387 -11.55 14.75 40.37
N PRO A 388 -12.57 13.96 39.99
CA PRO A 388 -13.34 14.23 38.79
C PRO A 388 -14.39 15.31 39.09
N ASN A 389 -15.12 15.65 38.04
CA ASN A 389 -16.41 16.33 38.11
C ASN A 389 -17.50 15.34 38.58
N PHE A 390 -18.37 15.72 39.52
CA PHE A 390 -19.42 14.84 40.08
C PHE A 390 -20.85 15.30 39.76
N GLY A 391 -21.66 14.40 39.21
CA GLY A 391 -23.10 14.56 39.03
C GLY A 391 -23.53 15.16 37.68
N THR A 392 -24.85 15.24 37.51
CA THR A 392 -25.51 15.69 36.27
C THR A 392 -25.70 17.20 36.16
N ALA A 393 -25.58 17.93 37.28
CA ALA A 393 -25.77 19.39 37.32
C ALA A 393 -24.57 20.20 36.80
N ILE A 394 -23.53 19.54 36.28
CA ILE A 394 -22.30 20.18 35.82
C ILE A 394 -22.54 20.79 34.44
N PRO A 395 -22.39 22.12 34.26
CA PRO A 395 -22.55 22.75 32.96
C PRO A 395 -21.63 22.11 31.91
N ALA A 396 -22.13 21.94 30.68
CA ALA A 396 -21.38 21.30 29.59
C ALA A 396 -19.98 21.93 29.39
N ALA A 397 -19.88 23.27 29.52
CA ALA A 397 -18.61 23.99 29.44
C ALA A 397 -17.58 23.57 30.50
N GLN A 398 -18.03 23.20 31.70
CA GLN A 398 -17.15 22.72 32.78
C GLN A 398 -16.73 21.26 32.60
N GLN A 399 -17.47 20.48 31.80
CA GLN A 399 -17.12 19.10 31.49
C GLN A 399 -15.95 19.00 30.52
N VAL A 400 -15.82 19.97 29.61
CA VAL A 400 -14.81 19.96 28.53
C VAL A 400 -13.40 19.88 29.10
N GLY A 401 -12.67 18.86 28.65
CA GLY A 401 -11.28 18.61 29.01
C GLY A 401 -11.11 17.81 30.32
N ARG A 402 -12.19 17.34 30.95
CA ARG A 402 -12.14 16.72 32.29
C ARG A 402 -12.62 15.28 32.29
N VAL A 403 -12.37 14.60 33.40
CA VAL A 403 -13.09 13.37 33.78
C VAL A 403 -14.37 13.76 34.49
N ASN A 404 -15.50 13.26 33.99
CA ASN A 404 -16.83 13.59 34.50
C ASN A 404 -17.57 12.30 34.89
N PHE A 405 -17.91 12.18 36.17
CA PHE A 405 -18.79 11.13 36.69
C PHE A 405 -20.22 11.67 36.64
N ILE A 406 -20.94 11.33 35.58
CA ILE A 406 -22.25 11.88 35.29
C ILE A 406 -23.30 11.24 36.18
N GLN A 407 -23.36 9.90 36.19
CA GLN A 407 -24.40 9.15 36.90
C GLN A 407 -23.91 7.75 37.28
N ASN A 408 -24.29 7.25 38.47
CA ASN A 408 -24.09 5.85 38.88
C ASN A 408 -22.67 5.32 38.64
N VAL A 409 -21.66 6.10 39.03
CA VAL A 409 -20.26 5.65 39.01
C VAL A 409 -19.88 5.12 40.39
N SER A 410 -19.39 3.89 40.44
CA SER A 410 -19.01 3.18 41.67
C SER A 410 -17.64 2.50 41.56
N SER A 411 -17.05 2.17 42.72
CA SER A 411 -15.89 1.28 42.84
C SER A 411 -16.23 0.15 43.81
N GLY A 412 -16.11 -1.10 43.35
CA GLY A 412 -16.47 -2.27 44.17
C GLY A 412 -17.92 -2.28 44.63
N GLY A 413 -18.83 -1.71 43.83
CA GLY A 413 -20.25 -1.55 44.18
C GLY A 413 -20.57 -0.34 45.07
N ASN A 414 -19.56 0.39 45.58
CA ASN A 414 -19.77 1.58 46.40
C ASN A 414 -19.80 2.84 45.53
N PRO A 415 -20.84 3.68 45.60
CA PRO A 415 -20.89 4.94 44.87
C PRO A 415 -19.69 5.84 45.21
N ILE A 416 -19.06 6.43 44.20
CA ILE A 416 -17.94 7.38 44.34
C ILE A 416 -18.30 8.74 43.75
N ASN A 417 -19.52 9.20 44.02
CA ASN A 417 -20.16 10.38 43.42
C ASN A 417 -19.97 11.68 44.24
N THR A 418 -19.17 11.66 45.29
CA THR A 418 -18.81 12.84 46.09
C THR A 418 -17.34 12.75 46.49
N ARG A 419 -16.72 13.86 46.92
CA ARG A 419 -15.32 13.84 47.40
C ARG A 419 -15.12 12.87 48.56
N HIS A 420 -15.98 12.93 49.58
CA HIS A 420 -15.93 12.03 50.73
C HIS A 420 -16.03 10.55 50.31
N ALA A 421 -16.98 10.21 49.44
CA ALA A 421 -17.13 8.84 48.95
C ALA A 421 -15.95 8.40 48.06
N PHE A 422 -15.45 9.29 47.21
CA PHE A 422 -14.26 9.03 46.40
C PHE A 422 -13.01 8.81 47.25
N ASP A 423 -12.84 9.55 48.34
CA ASP A 423 -11.72 9.36 49.27
C ASP A 423 -11.78 8.03 50.01
N HIS A 424 -12.99 7.60 50.38
CA HIS A 424 -13.19 6.40 51.17
C HIS A 424 -13.19 5.11 50.31
N PHE A 425 -13.83 5.14 49.14
CA PHE A 425 -14.02 3.95 48.29
C PHE A 425 -13.23 3.99 46.96
N GLY A 426 -12.74 5.16 46.54
CA GLY A 426 -12.07 5.36 45.25
C GLY A 426 -10.55 5.21 45.27
N GLY A 427 -9.97 4.56 46.29
CA GLY A 427 -8.52 4.48 46.48
C GLY A 427 -7.74 3.80 45.34
N ASN A 428 -8.41 2.97 44.54
CA ASN A 428 -7.84 2.33 43.36
C ASN A 428 -7.93 3.18 42.08
N LEU A 429 -8.60 4.34 42.11
CA LEU A 429 -8.73 5.25 40.99
C LEU A 429 -7.72 6.40 41.05
N LYS A 430 -7.09 6.68 39.91
CA LYS A 430 -6.21 7.84 39.72
C LYS A 430 -6.66 8.65 38.51
N ILE A 431 -6.78 9.96 38.70
CA ILE A 431 -7.10 10.90 37.62
C ILE A 431 -5.82 11.62 37.20
N GLY A 432 -5.47 11.50 35.93
CA GLY A 432 -4.27 12.06 35.34
C GLY A 432 -4.55 13.02 34.20
N ARG A 433 -3.47 13.58 33.64
CA ARG A 433 -3.50 14.29 32.37
C ARG A 433 -3.14 13.34 31.23
N THR A 434 -3.78 13.49 30.07
CA THR A 434 -3.28 12.83 28.85
C THR A 434 -1.95 13.45 28.43
N GLY A 435 -1.08 12.62 27.84
CA GLY A 435 0.15 13.05 27.19
C GLY A 435 -0.05 13.43 25.71
N GLN A 436 -1.28 13.35 25.19
CA GLN A 436 -1.61 13.79 23.83
C GLN A 436 -1.95 15.29 23.85
N PRO A 437 -1.33 16.10 22.96
CA PRO A 437 -1.52 17.55 22.92
C PRO A 437 -2.94 17.99 22.55
#